data_AF-A0A923PXU0-F1
#
_entry.id   AF-A0A923PXU0-F1
#
_cell.length_a   1.000
_cell.length_b   1.000
_cell.length_c   1.000
_cell.angle_alpha   90.00
_cell.angle_beta   90.00
_cell.angle_gamma   90.00
#
_symmetry.space_group_name_H-M   'P 1'
#
loop_
_entity.id
_entity.type
_entity.pdbx_description
1 polymer ?
#
loop_
_entity_poly.entity_id
_entity_poly.type
_entity_poly.pdbx_seq_one_letter_code
_entity_poly.pdbx_strand_id
1 'polypeptide(L)'
;IGDNLESDILFRIDLLNQFRDGGPPRNAHRLGLQTVDKAAQQIFSYAQKINSEKIKDLSISLQHLLLNSFADRLCRRRSIGSDRALMVGGRGVKLSKDSLVRQSEFFLALDGVESSKNTETTVGMASGIDKALLYEVLGNRIEKKKDLRFDKEKGQFYIREARYFQDLPLEEGGVSIAKATEVAEHLPEVLTEEWDWVLKENQELSDWMSRVSYLARRQNLGEAFTREKRFEAFSMASSGEKDFHVVLKKDLVYFFESLLEPELRDYLREHVPGKIQVPSGSYLKVYYPEDRDPYLEVRIQEVFGWAHTPKILKGQHALTLHLLGPNYRPMQVTSDLTSFWQNAYPEVRSELRLKYPKHSWPEDPLVAKAVAKGRSTKN
;
A
#
# COMPACT_ATOMS: atom_id res chain seq x y z
N ILE A 1 15.53 48.57 7.35
CA ILE A 1 16.12 47.25 7.06
C ILE A 1 15.04 46.55 6.27
N GLY A 2 15.06 46.72 4.95
CA GLY A 2 13.98 46.23 4.07
C GLY A 2 13.91 44.71 4.10
N ASP A 3 12.78 44.15 3.70
CA ASP A 3 12.52 42.73 3.56
C ASP A 3 13.55 42.07 2.63
N ASN A 4 14.74 41.79 3.17
CA ASN A 4 15.89 41.24 2.46
C ASN A 4 15.57 39.79 2.08
N LEU A 5 14.88 39.64 0.96
CA LEU A 5 14.78 38.38 0.25
C LEU A 5 16.21 37.83 0.05
N GLU A 6 16.44 36.63 0.55
CA GLU A 6 17.73 35.96 0.38
C GLU A 6 17.92 35.63 -1.11
N SER A 7 18.91 36.25 -1.76
CA SER A 7 19.16 36.00 -3.18
C SER A 7 20.64 36.16 -3.53
N ASP A 8 21.21 35.09 -4.07
CA ASP A 8 22.58 35.11 -4.58
C ASP A 8 22.72 36.02 -5.80
N ILE A 9 21.64 36.20 -6.58
CA ILE A 9 21.63 37.12 -7.72
C ILE A 9 21.62 38.57 -7.24
N LEU A 10 20.76 38.95 -6.29
CA LEU A 10 20.72 40.33 -5.80
C LEU A 10 22.07 40.75 -5.22
N PHE A 11 22.71 39.87 -4.47
CA PHE A 11 24.07 40.10 -3.97
C PHE A 11 25.08 40.34 -5.10
N ARG A 12 25.03 39.55 -6.17
CA ARG A 12 25.92 39.73 -7.34
C ARG A 12 25.63 41.02 -8.11
N ILE A 13 24.37 41.43 -8.21
CA ILE A 13 23.99 42.72 -8.82
C ILE A 13 24.54 43.87 -7.97
N ASP A 14 24.43 43.78 -6.64
CA ASP A 14 24.99 44.78 -5.74
C ASP A 14 26.52 44.92 -5.90
N LEU A 15 27.25 43.79 -5.96
CA LEU A 15 28.69 43.80 -6.25
C LEU A 15 29.03 44.46 -7.60
N LEU A 16 28.20 44.25 -8.63
CA LEU A 16 28.38 44.87 -9.95
C LEU A 16 28.12 46.38 -9.91
N ASN A 17 27.13 46.83 -9.16
CA ASN A 17 26.83 48.25 -8.99
C ASN A 17 27.95 48.96 -8.20
N GLN A 18 28.43 48.38 -7.09
CA GLN A 18 29.58 48.90 -6.36
C GLN A 18 30.83 49.04 -7.26
N PHE A 19 31.06 48.06 -8.13
CA PHE A 19 32.14 48.12 -9.11
C PHE A 19 31.99 49.30 -10.09
N ARG A 20 30.76 49.60 -10.55
CA ARG A 20 30.46 50.74 -11.43
C ARG A 20 30.63 52.09 -10.72
N ASP A 21 30.35 52.14 -9.42
CA ASP A 21 30.32 53.39 -8.64
C ASP A 21 31.70 53.81 -8.07
N GLY A 22 32.68 52.92 -8.00
CA GLY A 22 33.98 53.28 -7.42
C GLY A 22 35.09 52.23 -7.47
N GLY A 23 34.88 51.09 -8.13
CA GLY A 23 35.85 50.00 -8.23
C GLY A 23 35.49 48.76 -7.39
N PRO A 24 36.15 47.62 -7.62
CA PRO A 24 35.71 46.32 -7.09
C PRO A 24 35.90 46.24 -5.57
N PRO A 25 34.97 45.58 -4.84
CA PRO A 25 35.16 45.26 -3.43
C PRO A 25 36.43 44.45 -3.18
N ARG A 26 37.00 44.53 -1.96
CA ARG A 26 38.32 43.95 -1.60
C ARG A 26 38.49 42.45 -1.91
N ASN A 27 37.39 41.70 -2.04
CA ASN A 27 37.41 40.25 -2.31
C ASN A 27 36.71 39.86 -3.62
N ALA A 28 36.40 40.82 -4.49
CA ALA A 28 35.74 40.55 -5.77
C ALA A 28 36.75 40.40 -6.91
N HIS A 29 36.52 39.44 -7.81
CA HIS A 29 37.38 39.21 -8.95
C HIS A 29 37.19 40.30 -10.02
N ARG A 30 38.09 41.29 -10.07
CA ARG A 30 38.00 42.48 -10.92
C ARG A 30 37.77 42.17 -12.41
N LEU A 31 38.53 41.25 -12.98
CA LEU A 31 38.38 40.86 -14.40
C LEU A 31 37.02 40.20 -14.67
N GLY A 32 36.49 39.47 -13.68
CA GLY A 32 35.16 38.86 -13.76
C GLY A 32 34.07 39.92 -13.81
N LEU A 33 34.12 40.90 -12.91
CA LEU A 33 33.20 42.05 -12.90
C LEU A 33 33.26 42.85 -14.20
N GLN A 34 34.45 43.12 -14.73
CA GLN A 34 34.62 43.79 -16.03
C GLN A 34 33.98 43.01 -17.18
N THR A 35 34.10 41.69 -17.16
CA THR A 35 33.53 40.82 -18.22
C THR A 35 32.01 40.82 -18.15
N VAL A 36 31.45 40.67 -16.95
CA VAL A 36 29.99 40.72 -16.71
C VAL A 36 29.43 42.10 -17.06
N ASP A 37 30.12 43.18 -16.69
CA ASP A 37 29.67 44.55 -17.01
C ASP A 37 29.61 44.80 -18.51
N LYS A 38 30.65 44.40 -19.26
CA LYS A 38 30.66 44.50 -20.73
C LYS A 38 29.52 43.70 -21.36
N ALA A 39 29.29 42.47 -20.90
CA ALA A 39 28.18 41.64 -21.39
C ALA A 39 26.83 42.29 -21.09
N ALA A 40 26.64 42.85 -19.89
CA ALA A 40 25.41 43.54 -19.51
C ALA A 40 25.16 44.78 -20.37
N GLN A 41 26.20 45.60 -20.64
CA GLN A 41 26.11 46.76 -21.54
C GLN A 41 25.74 46.34 -22.97
N GLN A 42 26.31 45.25 -23.47
CA GLN A 42 25.98 44.72 -24.78
C GLN A 42 24.52 44.27 -24.86
N ILE A 43 24.04 43.48 -23.88
CA ILE A 43 22.63 43.05 -23.82
C ILE A 43 21.69 44.26 -23.72
N PHE A 44 22.05 45.25 -22.89
CA PHE A 44 21.27 46.48 -22.73
C PHE A 44 21.17 47.26 -24.04
N SER A 45 22.24 47.33 -24.84
CA SER A 45 22.21 47.99 -26.15
C SER A 45 21.22 47.36 -27.14
N TYR A 46 20.99 46.04 -27.04
CA TYR A 46 19.96 45.36 -27.81
C TYR A 46 18.56 45.60 -27.24
N ALA A 47 18.44 45.64 -25.91
CA ALA A 47 17.16 45.82 -25.20
C ALA A 47 16.59 47.24 -25.30
N GLN A 48 17.43 48.28 -25.48
CA GLN A 48 16.97 49.68 -25.63
C GLN A 48 16.00 49.91 -26.80
N LYS A 49 15.92 48.96 -27.74
CA LYS A 49 14.95 49.00 -28.84
C LYS A 49 13.53 48.60 -28.42
N ILE A 50 13.36 48.16 -27.17
CA ILE A 50 12.11 47.70 -26.58
C ILE A 50 11.66 48.75 -25.57
N ASN A 51 10.40 49.19 -25.65
CA ASN A 51 9.85 50.15 -24.70
C ASN A 51 9.88 49.54 -23.29
N SER A 52 10.57 50.20 -22.34
CA SER A 52 10.78 49.67 -20.99
C SER A 52 10.25 50.64 -19.94
N GLU A 53 9.49 50.13 -18.99
CA GLU A 53 9.11 50.88 -17.78
C GLU A 53 10.25 50.90 -16.76
N LYS A 54 10.26 51.93 -15.90
CA LYS A 54 11.22 51.99 -14.78
C LYS A 54 10.86 50.97 -13.71
N ILE A 55 11.84 50.13 -13.36
CA ILE A 55 11.75 49.21 -12.23
C ILE A 55 11.63 50.02 -10.94
N LYS A 56 10.56 49.82 -10.18
CA LYS A 56 10.33 50.47 -8.88
C LYS A 56 11.04 49.73 -7.74
N ASP A 57 10.90 48.42 -7.70
CA ASP A 57 11.56 47.53 -6.74
C ASP A 57 12.27 46.40 -7.50
N LEU A 58 13.60 46.40 -7.44
CA LEU A 58 14.42 45.41 -8.12
C LEU A 58 14.26 44.00 -7.54
N SER A 59 14.07 43.88 -6.21
CA SER A 59 13.91 42.59 -5.54
C SER A 59 12.63 41.90 -5.98
N ILE A 60 11.51 42.62 -5.92
CA ILE A 60 10.20 42.11 -6.36
C ILE A 60 10.24 41.80 -7.86
N SER A 61 10.72 42.72 -8.68
CA SER A 61 10.78 42.55 -10.14
C SER A 61 11.65 41.36 -10.54
N LEU A 62 12.78 41.15 -9.85
CA LEU A 62 13.65 40.00 -10.09
C LEU A 62 12.93 38.68 -9.77
N GLN A 63 12.20 38.61 -8.65
CA GLN A 63 11.44 37.41 -8.34
C GLN A 63 10.38 37.11 -9.39
N HIS A 64 9.62 38.11 -9.87
CA HIS A 64 8.68 37.93 -10.98
C HIS A 64 9.38 37.38 -12.23
N LEU A 65 10.51 37.97 -12.63
CA LEU A 65 11.26 37.57 -13.82
C LEU A 65 11.76 36.12 -13.71
N LEU A 66 12.40 35.79 -12.58
CA LEU A 66 12.96 34.47 -12.35
C LEU A 66 11.86 33.41 -12.26
N LEU A 67 10.77 33.68 -11.54
CA LEU A 67 9.69 32.73 -11.37
C LEU A 67 8.93 32.47 -12.68
N ASN A 68 8.77 33.47 -13.54
CA ASN A 68 8.17 33.25 -14.87
C ASN A 68 9.10 32.48 -15.82
N SER A 69 10.42 32.62 -15.65
CA SER A 69 11.42 32.05 -16.56
C SER A 69 11.89 30.65 -16.15
N PHE A 70 11.91 30.35 -14.84
CA PHE A 70 12.51 29.15 -14.27
C PHE A 70 11.58 28.44 -13.29
N ALA A 71 10.25 28.51 -13.51
CA ALA A 71 9.26 27.87 -12.62
C ALA A 71 9.50 26.37 -12.45
N ASP A 72 10.02 25.70 -13.48
CA ASP A 72 10.45 24.30 -13.49
C ASP A 72 11.61 23.99 -12.52
N ARG A 73 12.28 25.02 -12.00
CA ARG A 73 13.36 24.91 -11.01
C ARG A 73 12.96 25.39 -9.61
N LEU A 74 11.66 25.56 -9.40
CA LEU A 74 11.12 25.89 -8.09
C LEU A 74 11.38 24.75 -7.11
N CYS A 75 11.91 25.13 -5.96
CA CYS A 75 12.24 24.24 -4.87
C CYS A 75 11.45 24.62 -3.62
N ARG A 76 11.13 23.62 -2.80
CA ARG A 76 10.55 23.80 -1.47
C ARG A 76 11.33 23.01 -0.42
N ARG A 77 11.73 23.67 0.66
CA ARG A 77 12.32 23.00 1.83
C ARG A 77 11.27 22.20 2.58
N ARG A 78 11.67 21.06 3.15
CA ARG A 78 10.82 20.30 4.07
C ARG A 78 10.82 20.88 5.48
N SER A 79 11.91 21.54 5.87
CA SER A 79 12.06 22.21 7.15
C SER A 79 12.84 23.51 6.97
N ILE A 80 12.46 24.53 7.74
CA ILE A 80 13.14 25.83 7.75
C ILE A 80 14.61 25.63 8.13
N GLY A 81 15.51 26.27 7.40
CA GLY A 81 16.97 26.19 7.64
C GLY A 81 17.68 24.94 7.10
N SER A 82 16.96 23.90 6.64
CA SER A 82 17.57 22.71 6.00
C SER A 82 18.25 23.10 4.70
N ASP A 83 19.48 22.68 4.43
CA ASP A 83 20.15 22.90 3.13
C ASP A 83 19.56 22.05 1.98
N ARG A 84 18.71 21.07 2.30
CA ARG A 84 18.01 20.21 1.33
C ARG A 84 16.58 20.67 1.05
N ALA A 85 16.17 20.49 -0.20
CA ALA A 85 14.82 20.77 -0.68
C ALA A 85 14.39 19.77 -1.77
N LEU A 86 13.10 19.77 -2.09
CA LEU A 86 12.55 19.08 -3.25
C LEU A 86 12.33 20.11 -4.35
N MET A 87 12.78 19.82 -5.57
CA MET A 87 12.51 20.61 -6.77
C MET A 87 11.32 20.04 -7.54
N VAL A 88 10.66 20.87 -8.33
CA VAL A 88 9.77 20.43 -9.43
C VAL A 88 10.50 19.35 -10.26
N GLY A 89 9.76 18.32 -10.68
CA GLY A 89 10.31 17.10 -11.28
C GLY A 89 10.77 16.04 -10.26
N GLY A 90 10.42 16.21 -8.98
CA GLY A 90 10.65 15.24 -7.91
C GLY A 90 12.10 15.09 -7.46
N ARG A 91 13.02 15.91 -7.99
CA ARG A 91 14.45 15.77 -7.72
C ARG A 91 14.84 16.43 -6.40
N GLY A 92 15.64 15.73 -5.61
CA GLY A 92 16.25 16.30 -4.41
C GLY A 92 17.33 17.31 -4.79
N VAL A 93 17.39 18.44 -4.10
CA VAL A 93 18.45 19.43 -4.25
C VAL A 93 19.10 19.72 -2.92
N LYS A 94 20.39 20.07 -2.97
CA LYS A 94 21.17 20.51 -1.82
C LYS A 94 21.85 21.84 -2.13
N LEU A 95 21.57 22.86 -1.34
CA LEU A 95 22.20 24.17 -1.47
C LEU A 95 23.63 24.16 -0.95
N SER A 96 24.50 24.84 -1.68
CA SER A 96 25.87 25.08 -1.28
C SER A 96 25.97 25.82 0.05
N LYS A 97 27.08 25.63 0.75
CA LYS A 97 27.45 26.43 1.94
C LYS A 97 27.78 27.88 1.60
N ASP A 98 27.88 28.22 0.33
CA ASP A 98 28.15 29.61 -0.11
C ASP A 98 26.87 30.40 -0.45
N SER A 99 25.72 29.73 -0.60
CA SER A 99 24.47 30.41 -0.92
C SER A 99 23.98 31.28 0.25
N LEU A 100 23.43 32.43 -0.05
CA LEU A 100 22.78 33.32 0.90
C LEU A 100 21.35 32.87 1.25
N VAL A 101 20.77 31.95 0.46
CA VAL A 101 19.41 31.41 0.67
C VAL A 101 19.44 30.32 1.74
N ARG A 102 18.95 30.65 2.93
CA ARG A 102 18.98 29.81 4.14
C ARG A 102 17.61 29.59 4.75
N GLN A 103 16.82 30.64 4.88
CA GLN A 103 15.54 30.62 5.57
C GLN A 103 14.34 30.56 4.62
N SER A 104 14.47 31.00 3.36
CA SER A 104 13.35 30.95 2.41
C SER A 104 12.82 29.52 2.25
N GLU A 105 11.51 29.32 2.50
CA GLU A 105 10.82 28.04 2.29
C GLU A 105 10.87 27.66 0.81
N PHE A 106 10.61 28.64 -0.06
CA PHE A 106 10.65 28.51 -1.51
C PHE A 106 11.85 29.24 -2.09
N PHE A 107 12.49 28.62 -3.07
CA PHE A 107 13.56 29.25 -3.82
C PHE A 107 13.67 28.63 -5.22
N LEU A 108 14.28 29.37 -6.14
CA LEU A 108 14.64 28.86 -7.47
C LEU A 108 16.08 28.38 -7.46
N ALA A 109 16.31 27.16 -7.94
CA ALA A 109 17.65 26.68 -8.26
C ALA A 109 18.09 27.26 -9.60
N LEU A 110 19.09 28.14 -9.60
CA LEU A 110 19.49 28.89 -10.79
C LEU A 110 20.65 28.22 -11.54
N ASP A 111 21.42 27.42 -10.81
CA ASP A 111 22.41 26.50 -11.35
C ASP A 111 22.25 25.13 -10.69
N GLY A 112 23.04 24.16 -11.16
CA GLY A 112 23.05 22.83 -10.59
C GLY A 112 24.19 22.01 -11.18
N VAL A 113 24.95 21.35 -10.31
CA VAL A 113 25.89 20.32 -10.71
C VAL A 113 25.33 18.97 -10.30
N GLU A 114 25.17 18.10 -11.29
CA GLU A 114 24.73 16.73 -11.11
C GLU A 114 25.94 15.80 -11.10
N SER A 115 25.98 14.89 -10.12
CA SER A 115 26.95 13.80 -10.11
C SER A 115 26.27 12.54 -10.59
N SER A 116 26.92 11.77 -11.46
CA SER A 116 26.40 10.49 -11.97
C SER A 116 26.12 9.45 -10.88
N LYS A 117 26.66 9.64 -9.67
CA LYS A 117 26.46 8.76 -8.51
C LYS A 117 25.39 9.25 -7.53
N ASN A 118 24.90 10.49 -7.68
CA ASN A 118 24.05 11.12 -6.68
C ASN A 118 22.67 11.46 -7.27
N THR A 119 21.64 11.11 -6.53
CA THR A 119 20.25 11.45 -6.86
C THR A 119 19.92 12.91 -6.53
N GLU A 120 20.81 13.62 -5.84
CA GLU A 120 20.67 15.03 -5.47
C GLU A 120 21.52 15.96 -6.35
N THR A 121 20.92 17.07 -6.79
CA THR A 121 21.62 18.16 -7.49
C THR A 121 22.19 19.15 -6.49
N THR A 122 23.48 19.49 -6.62
CA THR A 122 24.09 20.53 -5.79
C THR A 122 23.88 21.89 -6.44
N VAL A 123 23.21 22.80 -5.73
CA VAL A 123 22.84 24.13 -6.20
C VAL A 123 23.82 25.15 -5.61
N GLY A 124 24.58 25.82 -6.47
CA GLY A 124 25.54 26.86 -6.10
C GLY A 124 24.92 28.25 -6.00
N MET A 125 23.83 28.50 -6.72
CA MET A 125 23.16 29.78 -6.81
C MET A 125 21.64 29.62 -6.75
N ALA A 126 21.02 30.35 -5.84
CA ALA A 126 19.58 30.37 -5.66
C ALA A 126 19.04 31.78 -5.41
N SER A 127 17.73 31.92 -5.62
CA SER A 127 16.99 33.09 -5.19
C SER A 127 15.77 32.63 -4.42
N GLY A 128 15.61 33.11 -3.20
CA GLY A 128 14.39 32.96 -2.43
C GLY A 128 13.20 33.50 -3.21
N ILE A 129 12.04 32.90 -2.98
CA ILE A 129 10.76 33.33 -3.56
C ILE A 129 9.78 33.51 -2.41
N ASP A 130 9.16 34.69 -2.34
CA ASP A 130 8.08 34.92 -1.41
C ASP A 130 6.85 34.08 -1.76
N LYS A 131 6.18 33.56 -0.73
CA LYS A 131 5.03 32.67 -0.90
C LYS A 131 3.85 33.42 -1.51
N ALA A 132 3.54 34.64 -1.08
CA ALA A 132 2.42 35.41 -1.63
C ALA A 132 2.65 35.70 -3.12
N LEU A 133 3.87 36.10 -3.48
CA LEU A 133 4.26 36.29 -4.87
C LEU A 133 4.17 35.01 -5.70
N LEU A 134 4.59 33.87 -5.14
CA LEU A 134 4.47 32.58 -5.81
C LEU A 134 3.02 32.28 -6.20
N TYR A 135 2.08 32.49 -5.28
CA TYR A 135 0.66 32.29 -5.53
C TYR A 135 0.07 33.32 -6.51
N GLU A 136 0.56 34.56 -6.51
CA GLU A 136 0.19 35.57 -7.49
C GLU A 136 0.60 35.16 -8.91
N VAL A 137 1.86 34.77 -9.10
CA VAL A 137 2.44 34.49 -10.43
C VAL A 137 2.04 33.10 -10.96
N LEU A 138 1.99 32.10 -10.09
CA LEU A 138 1.71 30.71 -10.48
C LEU A 138 0.26 30.29 -10.21
N GLY A 139 -0.60 31.14 -9.64
CA GLY A 139 -1.94 30.79 -9.15
C GLY A 139 -2.79 29.98 -10.12
N ASN A 140 -2.84 30.38 -11.39
CA ASN A 140 -3.61 29.70 -12.44
C ASN A 140 -3.04 28.31 -12.84
N ARG A 141 -1.83 27.99 -12.40
CA ARG A 141 -1.12 26.71 -12.62
C ARG A 141 -1.00 25.88 -11.34
N ILE A 142 -1.57 26.36 -10.22
CA ILE A 142 -1.58 25.64 -8.95
C ILE A 142 -2.85 24.79 -8.87
N GLU A 143 -2.66 23.49 -8.71
CA GLU A 143 -3.74 22.52 -8.62
C GLU A 143 -3.93 22.06 -7.18
N LYS A 144 -5.18 21.95 -6.74
CA LYS A 144 -5.51 21.29 -5.49
C LYS A 144 -5.73 19.81 -5.77
N LYS A 145 -4.89 18.95 -5.21
CA LYS A 145 -5.02 17.49 -5.35
C LYS A 145 -5.48 16.89 -4.04
N LYS A 146 -6.47 16.00 -4.12
CA LYS A 146 -6.93 15.15 -3.03
C LYS A 146 -6.46 13.72 -3.31
N ASP A 147 -5.79 13.12 -2.34
CA ASP A 147 -5.35 11.74 -2.39
C ASP A 147 -6.06 10.97 -1.27
N LEU A 148 -6.83 9.95 -1.64
CA LEU A 148 -7.54 9.08 -0.70
C LEU A 148 -6.60 7.95 -0.28
N ARG A 149 -6.28 7.89 1.00
CA ARG A 149 -5.37 6.89 1.58
C ARG A 149 -6.12 6.00 2.55
N PHE A 150 -5.87 4.70 2.47
CA PHE A 150 -6.36 3.73 3.44
C PHE A 150 -5.29 3.45 4.50
N ASP A 151 -5.67 3.57 5.77
CA ASP A 151 -4.89 3.14 6.92
C ASP A 151 -5.38 1.75 7.34
N LYS A 152 -4.55 0.73 7.11
CA LYS A 152 -4.89 -0.68 7.40
C LYS A 152 -4.96 -0.98 8.90
N GLU A 153 -4.18 -0.28 9.72
CA GLU A 153 -4.15 -0.51 11.17
C GLU A 153 -5.41 0.01 11.83
N LYS A 154 -5.87 1.18 11.39
CA LYS A 154 -7.11 1.79 11.88
C LYS A 154 -8.35 1.33 11.13
N GLY A 155 -8.17 0.71 9.96
CA GLY A 155 -9.27 0.45 9.04
C GLY A 155 -10.00 1.75 8.74
N GLN A 156 -9.31 2.76 8.20
CA GLN A 156 -9.95 4.06 7.97
C GLN A 156 -9.37 4.78 6.75
N PHE A 157 -10.25 5.49 6.04
CA PHE A 157 -9.86 6.35 4.93
C PHE A 157 -9.56 7.76 5.40
N TYR A 158 -8.45 8.29 4.89
CA TYR A 158 -8.04 9.66 5.08
C TYR A 158 -7.86 10.34 3.73
N ILE A 159 -8.24 11.60 3.66
CA ILE A 159 -7.93 12.45 2.53
C ILE A 159 -6.72 13.28 2.91
N ARG A 160 -5.69 13.17 2.07
CA ARG A 160 -4.59 14.13 2.06
C ARG A 160 -4.85 15.14 0.97
N GLU A 161 -5.03 16.39 1.35
CA GLU A 161 -5.28 17.47 0.41
C GLU A 161 -4.11 18.46 0.44
N ALA A 162 -3.50 18.71 -0.70
CA ALA A 162 -2.44 19.72 -0.83
C ALA A 162 -2.53 20.44 -2.17
N ARG A 163 -2.02 21.67 -2.19
CA ARG A 163 -1.78 22.42 -3.43
C ARG A 163 -0.42 22.04 -4.02
N TYR A 164 -0.40 21.87 -5.33
CA TYR A 164 0.77 21.53 -6.11
C TYR A 164 0.99 22.55 -7.21
N PHE A 165 2.25 22.90 -7.42
CA PHE A 165 2.68 23.41 -8.72
C PHE A 165 3.35 22.25 -9.45
N GLN A 166 2.72 21.78 -10.53
CA GLN A 166 3.09 20.52 -11.20
C GLN A 166 3.08 19.33 -10.21
N ASP A 167 4.24 18.79 -9.88
CA ASP A 167 4.46 17.69 -8.95
C ASP A 167 5.04 18.15 -7.59
N LEU A 168 5.38 19.43 -7.44
CA LEU A 168 5.91 19.99 -6.20
C LEU A 168 4.78 20.38 -5.23
N PRO A 169 4.68 19.77 -4.03
CA PRO A 169 3.71 20.20 -3.02
C PRO A 169 4.10 21.56 -2.44
N LEU A 170 3.20 22.54 -2.49
CA LEU A 170 3.40 23.92 -2.00
C LEU A 170 3.01 24.11 -0.52
N GLU A 171 2.42 23.11 0.10
CA GLU A 171 2.07 23.12 1.51
C GLU A 171 2.16 21.70 2.08
N GLU A 172 2.25 21.58 3.40
CA GLU A 172 1.99 20.28 4.01
C GLU A 172 0.51 19.97 3.80
N GLY A 173 0.23 18.77 3.30
CA GLY A 173 -1.14 18.41 2.99
C GLY A 173 -1.96 18.26 4.27
N GLY A 174 -3.11 18.90 4.31
CA GLY A 174 -4.09 18.66 5.37
C GLY A 174 -4.52 17.20 5.32
N VAL A 175 -4.57 16.55 6.47
CA VAL A 175 -5.09 15.18 6.61
C VAL A 175 -6.42 15.26 7.35
N SER A 176 -7.46 14.74 6.74
CA SER A 176 -8.79 14.63 7.35
C SER A 176 -9.37 13.25 7.10
N ILE A 177 -10.33 12.84 7.91
CA ILE A 177 -11.09 11.61 7.67
C ILE A 177 -11.94 11.81 6.41
N ALA A 178 -11.90 10.84 5.50
CA ALA A 178 -12.67 10.87 4.26
C ALA A 178 -14.17 10.85 4.55
N LYS A 179 -14.96 11.62 3.79
CA LYS A 179 -16.42 11.55 3.90
C LYS A 179 -16.93 10.27 3.26
N ALA A 180 -18.07 9.81 3.74
CA ALA A 180 -18.72 8.60 3.27
C ALA A 180 -18.95 8.57 1.74
N THR A 181 -19.23 9.72 1.11
CA THR A 181 -19.38 9.83 -0.36
C THR A 181 -18.06 9.68 -1.11
N GLU A 182 -16.96 10.18 -0.53
CA GLU A 182 -15.61 10.07 -1.11
C GLU A 182 -15.07 8.64 -0.94
N VAL A 183 -15.56 7.87 0.02
CA VAL A 183 -15.17 6.47 0.24
C VAL A 183 -15.88 5.54 -0.73
N ALA A 184 -17.19 5.71 -0.90
CA ALA A 184 -18.05 4.77 -1.65
C ALA A 184 -17.53 4.45 -3.06
N GLU A 185 -17.10 5.47 -3.82
CA GLU A 185 -16.60 5.33 -5.19
C GLU A 185 -15.24 4.60 -5.27
N HIS A 186 -14.48 4.61 -4.18
CA HIS A 186 -13.13 4.03 -4.13
C HIS A 186 -13.07 2.69 -3.38
N LEU A 187 -14.16 2.26 -2.72
CA LEU A 187 -14.22 0.99 -2.00
C LEU A 187 -13.83 -0.22 -2.86
N PRO A 188 -14.32 -0.39 -4.11
CA PRO A 188 -13.95 -1.56 -4.92
C PRO A 188 -12.45 -1.62 -5.19
N GLU A 189 -11.86 -0.49 -5.55
CA GLU A 189 -10.44 -0.37 -5.86
C GLU A 189 -9.60 -0.71 -4.62
N VAL A 190 -9.94 -0.11 -3.48
CA VAL A 190 -9.17 -0.31 -2.26
C VAL A 190 -9.28 -1.74 -1.77
N LEU A 191 -10.48 -2.33 -1.75
CA LEU A 191 -10.67 -3.73 -1.35
C LEU A 191 -9.93 -4.70 -2.29
N THR A 192 -9.79 -4.33 -3.57
CA THR A 192 -9.05 -5.10 -4.57
C THR A 192 -7.54 -5.05 -4.32
N GLU A 193 -6.99 -3.86 -4.08
CA GLU A 193 -5.57 -3.67 -3.78
C GLU A 193 -5.19 -4.22 -2.40
N GLU A 194 -6.11 -4.14 -1.44
CA GLU A 194 -5.94 -4.59 -0.05
C GLU A 194 -6.37 -6.05 0.17
N TRP A 195 -6.15 -6.90 -0.83
CA TRP A 195 -6.64 -8.28 -0.87
C TRP A 195 -6.25 -9.12 0.35
N ASP A 196 -4.98 -9.13 0.73
CA ASP A 196 -4.50 -9.94 1.86
C ASP A 196 -5.13 -9.51 3.19
N TRP A 197 -5.36 -8.20 3.34
CA TRP A 197 -6.04 -7.66 4.50
C TRP A 197 -7.51 -8.08 4.51
N VAL A 198 -8.20 -8.03 3.37
CA VAL A 198 -9.59 -8.52 3.26
C VAL A 198 -9.71 -9.99 3.64
N LEU A 199 -8.82 -10.86 3.14
CA LEU A 199 -8.84 -12.29 3.47
C LEU A 199 -8.60 -12.54 4.96
N LYS A 200 -7.73 -11.76 5.60
CA LYS A 200 -7.50 -11.84 7.04
C LYS A 200 -8.73 -11.43 7.85
N GLU A 201 -9.45 -10.40 7.42
CA GLU A 201 -10.63 -9.89 8.12
C GLU A 201 -11.91 -10.66 7.79
N ASN A 202 -11.95 -11.42 6.69
CA ASN A 202 -13.08 -12.27 6.30
C ASN A 202 -12.66 -13.74 6.11
N GLN A 203 -12.77 -14.51 7.19
CA GLN A 203 -12.40 -15.93 7.23
C GLN A 203 -13.21 -16.80 6.25
N GLU A 204 -14.48 -16.48 6.01
CA GLU A 204 -15.35 -17.25 5.13
C GLU A 204 -14.90 -17.14 3.67
N LEU A 205 -14.59 -15.92 3.22
CA LEU A 205 -14.00 -15.67 1.90
C LEU A 205 -12.61 -16.33 1.81
N SER A 206 -11.77 -16.22 2.85
CA SER A 206 -10.46 -16.87 2.88
C SER A 206 -10.55 -18.39 2.74
N ASP A 207 -11.47 -19.03 3.45
CA ASP A 207 -11.69 -20.48 3.37
C ASP A 207 -12.21 -20.89 2.00
N TRP A 208 -13.13 -20.11 1.44
CA TRP A 208 -13.67 -20.35 0.11
C TRP A 208 -12.60 -20.16 -0.98
N MET A 209 -11.81 -19.09 -0.91
CA MET A 209 -10.69 -18.84 -1.83
C MET A 209 -9.66 -19.97 -1.77
N SER A 210 -9.37 -20.50 -0.59
CA SER A 210 -8.47 -21.66 -0.42
C SER A 210 -8.98 -22.89 -1.19
N ARG A 211 -10.29 -23.13 -1.19
CA ARG A 211 -10.92 -24.21 -1.98
C ARG A 211 -10.82 -23.95 -3.47
N VAL A 212 -11.10 -22.72 -3.91
CA VAL A 212 -10.98 -22.33 -5.32
C VAL A 212 -9.55 -22.48 -5.81
N SER A 213 -8.57 -21.96 -5.07
CA SER A 213 -7.15 -22.07 -5.39
C SER A 213 -6.66 -23.51 -5.41
N TYR A 214 -7.16 -24.37 -4.50
CA TYR A 214 -6.88 -25.80 -4.55
C TYR A 214 -7.41 -26.44 -5.85
N LEU A 215 -8.66 -26.14 -6.22
CA LEU A 215 -9.26 -26.66 -7.44
C LEU A 215 -8.55 -26.18 -8.71
N ALA A 216 -8.25 -24.87 -8.78
CA ALA A 216 -7.57 -24.24 -9.90
C ALA A 216 -6.18 -24.84 -10.14
N ARG A 217 -5.41 -25.09 -9.08
CA ARG A 217 -4.11 -25.78 -9.16
C ARG A 217 -4.25 -27.22 -9.66
N ARG A 218 -5.27 -27.96 -9.19
CA ARG A 218 -5.50 -29.36 -9.60
C ARG A 218 -5.96 -29.50 -11.05
N GLN A 219 -6.70 -28.53 -11.57
CA GLN A 219 -7.18 -28.51 -12.95
C GLN A 219 -6.32 -27.66 -13.90
N ASN A 220 -5.22 -27.06 -13.41
CA ASN A 220 -4.33 -26.17 -14.16
C ASN A 220 -5.06 -24.99 -14.83
N LEU A 221 -5.99 -24.37 -14.11
CA LEU A 221 -6.87 -23.29 -14.62
C LEU A 221 -6.24 -21.88 -14.50
N GLY A 222 -5.00 -21.76 -14.03
CA GLY A 222 -4.35 -20.48 -13.76
C GLY A 222 -4.88 -19.78 -12.51
N GLU A 223 -4.70 -18.46 -12.42
CA GLU A 223 -5.25 -17.65 -11.32
C GLU A 223 -6.77 -17.52 -11.47
N ALA A 224 -7.52 -18.10 -10.52
CA ALA A 224 -8.97 -18.13 -10.59
C ALA A 224 -9.63 -16.73 -10.51
N PHE A 225 -9.00 -15.82 -9.75
CA PHE A 225 -9.48 -14.45 -9.50
C PHE A 225 -8.38 -13.43 -9.75
N THR A 226 -8.29 -12.99 -11.00
CA THR A 226 -7.47 -11.83 -11.38
C THR A 226 -7.94 -10.57 -10.67
N ARG A 227 -7.10 -9.53 -10.69
CA ARG A 227 -7.43 -8.21 -10.15
C ARG A 227 -8.78 -7.69 -10.65
N GLU A 228 -9.07 -7.88 -11.93
CA GLU A 228 -10.31 -7.42 -12.57
C GLU A 228 -11.55 -8.11 -11.98
N LYS A 229 -11.49 -9.44 -11.78
CA LYS A 229 -12.59 -10.19 -11.17
C LYS A 229 -12.79 -9.80 -9.70
N ARG A 230 -11.71 -9.54 -8.97
CA ARG A 230 -11.80 -9.04 -7.57
C ARG A 230 -12.49 -7.68 -7.55
N PHE A 231 -12.10 -6.78 -8.45
CA PHE A 231 -12.72 -5.46 -8.60
C PHE A 231 -14.20 -5.56 -8.93
N GLU A 232 -14.60 -6.46 -9.83
CA GLU A 232 -16.00 -6.70 -10.18
C GLU A 232 -16.80 -7.22 -8.97
N ALA A 233 -16.28 -8.22 -8.25
CA ALA A 233 -16.93 -8.76 -7.06
C ALA A 233 -17.11 -7.69 -5.97
N PHE A 234 -16.07 -6.90 -5.71
CA PHE A 234 -16.15 -5.82 -4.73
C PHE A 234 -17.03 -4.67 -5.19
N SER A 235 -17.12 -4.38 -6.49
CA SER A 235 -18.06 -3.39 -7.03
C SER A 235 -19.51 -3.77 -6.74
N MET A 236 -19.85 -5.06 -6.90
CA MET A 236 -21.17 -5.56 -6.52
C MET A 236 -21.37 -5.49 -4.99
N ALA A 237 -20.38 -5.92 -4.21
CA ALA A 237 -20.47 -5.97 -2.75
C ALA A 237 -20.54 -4.59 -2.08
N SER A 238 -19.85 -3.59 -2.64
CA SER A 238 -19.80 -2.23 -2.12
C SER A 238 -20.86 -1.30 -2.69
N SER A 239 -21.71 -1.78 -3.58
CA SER A 239 -22.78 -0.97 -4.17
C SER A 239 -23.69 -0.38 -3.07
N GLY A 240 -23.78 0.95 -3.04
CA GLY A 240 -24.52 1.71 -2.03
C GLY A 240 -23.85 1.82 -0.65
N GLU A 241 -22.70 1.16 -0.45
CA GLU A 241 -21.98 1.17 0.81
C GLU A 241 -20.96 2.29 0.91
N LYS A 242 -20.70 2.71 2.14
CA LYS A 242 -19.75 3.79 2.45
C LYS A 242 -18.75 3.42 3.55
N ASP A 243 -18.91 2.22 4.11
CA ASP A 243 -18.08 1.66 5.18
C ASP A 243 -17.71 0.24 4.78
N PHE A 244 -16.41 -0.02 4.68
CA PHE A 244 -15.92 -1.34 4.32
C PHE A 244 -16.25 -2.39 5.37
N HIS A 245 -16.43 -2.05 6.66
CA HIS A 245 -16.83 -3.03 7.67
C HIS A 245 -18.22 -3.58 7.36
N VAL A 246 -19.09 -2.78 6.75
CA VAL A 246 -20.39 -3.24 6.27
C VAL A 246 -20.18 -4.21 5.10
N VAL A 247 -19.31 -3.87 4.14
CA VAL A 247 -18.97 -4.74 3.01
C VAL A 247 -18.38 -6.07 3.48
N LEU A 248 -17.42 -6.05 4.40
CA LEU A 248 -16.77 -7.25 4.95
C LEU A 248 -17.71 -8.17 5.74
N LYS A 249 -18.81 -7.63 6.28
CA LYS A 249 -19.84 -8.42 6.97
C LYS A 249 -20.86 -9.04 6.01
N LYS A 250 -20.86 -8.65 4.74
CA LYS A 250 -21.71 -9.30 3.72
C LYS A 250 -21.17 -10.70 3.43
N ASP A 251 -22.03 -11.51 2.83
CA ASP A 251 -21.62 -12.76 2.19
C ASP A 251 -20.77 -12.44 0.96
N LEU A 252 -19.47 -12.22 1.17
CA LEU A 252 -18.54 -11.97 0.08
C LEU A 252 -18.42 -13.19 -0.84
N VAL A 253 -18.58 -14.40 -0.30
CA VAL A 253 -18.54 -15.62 -1.10
C VAL A 253 -19.61 -15.59 -2.18
N TYR A 254 -20.83 -15.12 -1.89
CA TYR A 254 -21.87 -14.95 -2.90
C TYR A 254 -21.42 -14.11 -4.11
N PHE A 255 -20.77 -12.97 -3.87
CA PHE A 255 -20.33 -12.05 -4.95
C PHE A 255 -19.14 -12.60 -5.75
N PHE A 256 -18.24 -13.34 -5.12
CA PHE A 256 -17.13 -13.97 -5.82
C PHE A 256 -17.58 -15.22 -6.58
N GLU A 257 -18.45 -16.02 -5.97
CA GLU A 257 -19.00 -17.22 -6.56
C GLU A 257 -19.87 -16.91 -7.78
N SER A 258 -20.57 -15.76 -7.80
CA SER A 258 -21.37 -15.32 -8.94
C SER A 258 -20.54 -15.12 -10.22
N LEU A 259 -19.23 -14.85 -10.08
CA LEU A 259 -18.28 -14.68 -11.19
C LEU A 259 -17.62 -15.98 -11.65
N LEU A 260 -17.89 -17.11 -10.99
CA LEU A 260 -17.48 -18.42 -11.47
C LEU A 260 -18.45 -18.92 -12.54
N GLU A 261 -17.88 -19.57 -13.57
CA GLU A 261 -18.65 -20.35 -14.53
C GLU A 261 -19.52 -21.38 -13.81
N PRO A 262 -20.79 -21.59 -14.22
CA PRO A 262 -21.72 -22.47 -13.54
C PRO A 262 -21.18 -23.88 -13.27
N GLU A 263 -20.51 -24.48 -14.26
CA GLU A 263 -19.95 -25.82 -14.17
C GLU A 263 -18.84 -25.90 -13.11
N LEU A 264 -17.99 -24.88 -13.02
CA LEU A 264 -16.91 -24.82 -12.04
C LEU A 264 -17.47 -24.60 -10.64
N ARG A 265 -18.52 -23.79 -10.50
CA ARG A 265 -19.23 -23.55 -9.25
C ARG A 265 -19.83 -24.84 -8.69
N ASP A 266 -20.56 -25.58 -9.51
CA ASP A 266 -21.19 -26.84 -9.10
C ASP A 266 -20.12 -27.89 -8.76
N TYR A 267 -19.07 -27.99 -9.59
CA TYR A 267 -17.95 -28.89 -9.32
C TYR A 267 -17.26 -28.56 -7.98
N LEU A 268 -17.01 -27.29 -7.68
CA LEU A 268 -16.40 -26.84 -6.42
C LEU A 268 -17.28 -27.21 -5.21
N ARG A 269 -18.60 -27.03 -5.33
CA ARG A 269 -19.57 -27.35 -4.26
C ARG A 269 -19.62 -28.85 -3.98
N GLU A 270 -19.64 -29.68 -5.02
CA GLU A 270 -19.80 -31.13 -4.88
C GLU A 270 -18.50 -31.85 -4.53
N HIS A 271 -17.36 -31.42 -5.10
CA HIS A 271 -16.13 -32.22 -5.06
C HIS A 271 -14.98 -31.60 -4.28
N VAL A 272 -15.12 -30.35 -3.83
CA VAL A 272 -14.16 -29.67 -2.95
C VAL A 272 -14.92 -29.07 -1.76
N PRO A 273 -15.50 -29.93 -0.89
CA PRO A 273 -16.42 -29.49 0.15
C PRO A 273 -15.71 -28.66 1.21
N GLY A 274 -16.34 -27.58 1.68
CA GLY A 274 -15.83 -26.80 2.81
C GLY A 274 -15.99 -27.49 4.17
N LYS A 275 -16.98 -28.39 4.28
CA LYS A 275 -17.24 -29.21 5.47
C LYS A 275 -17.63 -30.62 5.07
N ILE A 276 -17.28 -31.60 5.91
CA ILE A 276 -17.68 -33.01 5.75
C ILE A 276 -18.41 -33.45 7.01
N GLN A 277 -19.49 -34.21 6.82
CA GLN A 277 -20.17 -34.87 7.92
C GLN A 277 -19.37 -36.12 8.34
N VAL A 278 -18.99 -36.20 9.60
CA VAL A 278 -18.28 -37.36 10.17
C VAL A 278 -19.29 -38.32 10.85
N PRO A 279 -18.92 -39.58 11.16
CA PRO A 279 -19.85 -40.59 11.70
C PRO A 279 -20.61 -40.19 12.96
N SER A 280 -20.04 -39.28 13.76
CA SER A 280 -20.72 -38.71 14.93
C SER A 280 -21.95 -37.86 14.58
N GLY A 281 -22.11 -37.48 13.31
CA GLY A 281 -23.08 -36.55 12.77
C GLY A 281 -22.59 -35.11 12.68
N SER A 282 -21.42 -34.79 13.25
CA SER A 282 -20.84 -33.43 13.21
C SER A 282 -20.40 -33.05 11.79
N TYR A 283 -20.59 -31.77 11.42
CA TYR A 283 -20.00 -31.19 10.21
C TYR A 283 -18.70 -30.48 10.55
N LEU A 284 -17.58 -31.02 10.09
CA LEU A 284 -16.24 -30.51 10.38
C LEU A 284 -15.63 -29.84 9.15
N LYS A 285 -14.92 -28.72 9.39
CA LYS A 285 -14.25 -27.94 8.34
C LYS A 285 -13.12 -28.74 7.71
N VAL A 286 -13.05 -28.71 6.38
CA VAL A 286 -11.90 -29.20 5.62
C VAL A 286 -10.99 -28.02 5.32
N TYR A 287 -9.70 -28.16 5.61
CA TYR A 287 -8.70 -27.14 5.37
C TYR A 287 -7.99 -27.42 4.04
N TYR A 288 -7.78 -26.36 3.24
CA TYR A 288 -7.15 -26.42 1.92
C TYR A 288 -5.92 -25.49 1.85
N PRO A 289 -4.89 -25.73 2.67
CA PRO A 289 -3.70 -24.89 2.68
C PRO A 289 -2.96 -24.89 1.34
N GLU A 290 -2.12 -23.87 1.12
CA GLU A 290 -1.31 -23.79 -0.09
C GLU A 290 -0.12 -24.74 -0.09
N ASP A 291 0.47 -24.99 1.09
CA ASP A 291 1.77 -25.64 1.29
C ASP A 291 1.70 -27.16 1.52
N ARG A 292 0.50 -27.74 1.64
CA ARG A 292 0.31 -29.17 1.97
C ARG A 292 -1.03 -29.71 1.48
N ASP A 293 -1.23 -31.01 1.61
CA ASP A 293 -2.48 -31.66 1.22
C ASP A 293 -3.67 -31.23 2.09
N PRO A 294 -4.89 -31.18 1.52
CA PRO A 294 -6.10 -30.91 2.28
C PRO A 294 -6.29 -31.88 3.44
N TYR A 295 -6.72 -31.32 4.57
CA TYR A 295 -6.80 -32.07 5.82
C TYR A 295 -8.06 -31.78 6.61
N LEU A 296 -8.39 -32.72 7.49
CA LEU A 296 -9.50 -32.66 8.43
C LEU A 296 -8.96 -32.82 9.85
N GLU A 297 -9.23 -31.83 10.70
CA GLU A 297 -8.99 -31.93 12.14
C GLU A 297 -10.21 -32.57 12.81
N VAL A 298 -10.03 -33.76 13.37
CA VAL A 298 -11.14 -34.54 13.91
C VAL A 298 -10.72 -35.35 15.12
N ARG A 299 -11.58 -35.37 16.15
CA ARG A 299 -11.35 -36.23 17.31
C ARG A 299 -11.51 -37.70 16.91
N ILE A 300 -10.65 -38.58 17.40
CA ILE A 300 -10.67 -40.02 17.08
C ILE A 300 -12.06 -40.63 17.34
N GLN A 301 -12.74 -40.21 18.41
CA GLN A 301 -14.08 -40.68 18.77
C GLN A 301 -15.17 -40.34 17.74
N GLU A 302 -14.94 -39.32 16.91
CA GLU A 302 -15.93 -38.88 15.93
C GLU A 302 -15.86 -39.65 14.62
N VAL A 303 -14.79 -40.40 14.40
CA VAL A 303 -14.54 -41.20 13.18
C VAL A 303 -14.63 -42.70 13.40
N PHE A 304 -15.04 -43.15 14.59
CA PHE A 304 -15.42 -44.55 14.78
C PHE A 304 -16.51 -44.95 13.77
N GLY A 305 -16.41 -46.15 13.22
CA GLY A 305 -17.26 -46.61 12.13
C GLY A 305 -16.75 -46.27 10.72
N TRP A 306 -15.82 -45.33 10.54
CA TRP A 306 -15.20 -45.13 9.23
C TRP A 306 -14.14 -46.18 8.95
N ALA A 307 -14.38 -47.02 7.95
CA ALA A 307 -13.42 -48.01 7.47
C ALA A 307 -12.32 -47.41 6.57
N HIS A 308 -12.65 -46.37 5.80
CA HIS A 308 -11.78 -45.77 4.80
C HIS A 308 -11.65 -44.26 4.99
N THR A 309 -10.52 -43.71 4.57
CA THR A 309 -10.30 -42.27 4.55
C THR A 309 -11.30 -41.58 3.61
N PRO A 310 -11.98 -40.49 4.03
CA PRO A 310 -12.82 -39.72 3.14
C PRO A 310 -11.99 -39.15 1.98
N LYS A 311 -12.56 -39.19 0.77
CA LYS A 311 -11.90 -38.72 -0.45
C LYS A 311 -12.67 -37.57 -1.08
N ILE A 312 -11.95 -36.61 -1.65
CA ILE A 312 -12.44 -35.48 -2.43
C ILE A 312 -12.12 -35.67 -3.92
N LEU A 313 -12.53 -34.73 -4.79
CA LEU A 313 -12.28 -34.78 -6.24
C LEU A 313 -12.77 -36.09 -6.87
N LYS A 314 -14.04 -36.45 -6.66
CA LYS A 314 -14.63 -37.72 -7.15
C LYS A 314 -13.84 -38.97 -6.73
N GLY A 315 -13.28 -38.98 -5.52
CA GLY A 315 -12.56 -40.14 -4.99
C GLY A 315 -11.09 -40.20 -5.36
N GLN A 316 -10.54 -39.20 -6.05
CA GLN A 316 -9.15 -39.18 -6.52
C GLN A 316 -8.15 -38.84 -5.41
N HIS A 317 -8.56 -38.08 -4.41
CA HIS A 317 -7.64 -37.58 -3.37
C HIS A 317 -8.18 -37.88 -1.97
N ALA A 318 -7.44 -38.67 -1.18
CA ALA A 318 -7.76 -38.94 0.21
C ALA A 318 -7.35 -37.76 1.09
N LEU A 319 -8.22 -37.36 2.03
CA LEU A 319 -7.89 -36.31 2.97
C LEU A 319 -6.85 -36.79 4.00
N THR A 320 -5.97 -35.90 4.40
CA THR A 320 -5.14 -36.14 5.58
C THR A 320 -5.98 -35.92 6.84
N LEU A 321 -6.05 -36.91 7.73
CA LEU A 321 -6.74 -36.80 9.00
C LEU A 321 -5.74 -36.45 10.10
N HIS A 322 -5.93 -35.27 10.70
CA HIS A 322 -5.30 -34.91 11.95
C HIS A 322 -6.19 -35.43 13.08
N LEU A 323 -5.85 -36.62 13.56
CA LEU A 323 -6.59 -37.34 14.59
C LEU A 323 -6.26 -36.76 15.96
N LEU A 324 -7.28 -36.21 16.62
CA LEU A 324 -7.15 -35.48 17.87
C LEU A 324 -7.67 -36.30 19.06
N GLY A 325 -7.08 -36.05 20.23
CA GLY A 325 -7.60 -36.50 21.52
C GLY A 325 -8.85 -35.72 21.95
N PRO A 326 -9.48 -36.09 23.09
CA PRO A 326 -10.65 -35.37 23.61
C PRO A 326 -10.42 -33.88 23.88
N ASN A 327 -9.17 -33.51 24.17
CA ASN A 327 -8.74 -32.14 24.43
C ASN A 327 -8.24 -31.40 23.18
N TYR A 328 -8.49 -31.92 21.98
CA TYR A 328 -8.05 -31.34 20.70
C TYR A 328 -6.53 -31.27 20.50
N ARG A 329 -5.73 -32.02 21.28
CA ARG A 329 -4.31 -32.18 20.98
C ARG A 329 -4.12 -33.24 19.88
N PRO A 330 -3.20 -33.01 18.92
CA PRO A 330 -2.84 -34.02 17.93
C PRO A 330 -2.35 -35.30 18.58
N MET A 331 -2.88 -36.44 18.12
CA MET A 331 -2.44 -37.78 18.54
C MET A 331 -1.79 -38.52 17.39
N GLN A 332 -2.34 -38.40 16.18
CA GLN A 332 -1.80 -39.02 14.97
C GLN A 332 -2.17 -38.19 13.74
N VAL A 333 -1.32 -38.24 12.72
CA VAL A 333 -1.64 -37.77 11.37
C VAL A 333 -1.65 -38.98 10.44
N THR A 334 -2.69 -39.13 9.62
CA THR A 334 -2.78 -40.23 8.66
C THR A 334 -3.57 -39.86 7.41
N SER A 335 -3.13 -40.30 6.23
CA SER A 335 -3.92 -40.29 4.99
C SER A 335 -4.55 -41.67 4.69
N ASP A 336 -4.21 -42.68 5.49
CA ASP A 336 -4.73 -44.05 5.40
C ASP A 336 -5.35 -44.45 6.74
N LEU A 337 -6.66 -44.24 6.85
CA LEU A 337 -7.43 -44.55 8.04
C LEU A 337 -7.51 -46.07 8.26
N THR A 338 -7.50 -46.88 7.20
CA THR A 338 -7.53 -48.34 7.30
C THR A 338 -6.26 -48.86 7.98
N SER A 339 -5.08 -48.42 7.51
CA SER A 339 -3.80 -48.78 8.14
C SER A 339 -3.68 -48.24 9.57
N PHE A 340 -4.19 -47.02 9.84
CA PHE A 340 -4.24 -46.47 11.19
C PHE A 340 -4.98 -47.40 12.17
N TRP A 341 -6.18 -47.85 11.82
CA TRP A 341 -6.97 -48.72 12.70
C TRP A 341 -6.29 -50.06 12.98
N GLN A 342 -5.64 -50.65 11.97
CA GLN A 342 -4.99 -51.95 12.10
C GLN A 342 -3.69 -51.89 12.91
N ASN A 343 -2.87 -50.86 12.67
CA ASN A 343 -1.48 -50.86 13.11
C ASN A 343 -1.19 -49.85 14.22
N ALA A 344 -1.72 -48.62 14.14
CA ALA A 344 -1.35 -47.53 15.04
C ALA A 344 -2.36 -47.29 16.17
N TYR A 345 -3.65 -47.54 15.91
CA TYR A 345 -4.71 -47.34 16.90
C TYR A 345 -4.52 -48.15 18.19
N PRO A 346 -4.04 -49.41 18.20
CA PRO A 346 -3.82 -50.14 19.46
C PRO A 346 -2.89 -49.42 20.45
N GLU A 347 -1.82 -48.79 19.96
CA GLU A 347 -0.88 -48.00 20.76
C GLU A 347 -1.50 -46.68 21.22
N VAL A 348 -2.09 -45.93 20.28
CA VAL A 348 -2.77 -44.66 20.56
C VAL A 348 -3.92 -44.85 21.55
N ARG A 349 -4.68 -45.95 21.43
CA ARG A 349 -5.74 -46.35 22.35
C ARG A 349 -5.20 -46.56 23.77
N SER A 350 -4.08 -47.24 23.92
CA SER A 350 -3.47 -47.52 25.23
C SER A 350 -3.08 -46.23 25.94
N GLU A 351 -2.48 -45.29 25.21
CA GLU A 351 -2.15 -43.96 25.71
C GLU A 351 -3.41 -43.15 26.08
N LEU A 352 -4.41 -43.13 25.19
CA LEU A 352 -5.66 -42.39 25.40
C LEU A 352 -6.47 -42.93 26.57
N ARG A 353 -6.48 -44.25 26.80
CA ARG A 353 -7.15 -44.87 27.94
C ARG A 353 -6.51 -44.46 29.26
N LEU A 354 -5.18 -44.31 29.30
CA LEU A 354 -4.46 -43.83 30.48
C LEU A 354 -4.74 -42.34 30.73
N LYS A 355 -4.67 -41.49 29.69
CA LYS A 355 -4.87 -40.03 29.82
C LYS A 355 -6.35 -39.65 30.01
N TYR A 356 -7.28 -40.41 29.46
CA TYR A 356 -8.70 -40.09 29.40
C TYR A 356 -9.59 -41.30 29.76
N PRO A 357 -9.54 -41.78 31.02
CA PRO A 357 -10.22 -43.01 31.43
C PRO A 357 -11.75 -42.93 31.42
N LYS A 358 -12.33 -41.71 31.41
CA LYS A 358 -13.78 -41.49 31.37
C LYS A 358 -14.39 -41.61 29.97
N HIS A 359 -13.57 -41.75 28.92
CA HIS A 359 -14.03 -41.87 27.54
C HIS A 359 -13.98 -43.33 27.07
N SER A 360 -14.89 -43.69 26.16
CA SER A 360 -14.89 -45.02 25.54
C SER A 360 -13.79 -45.13 24.49
N TRP A 361 -12.95 -46.15 24.63
CA TRP A 361 -11.86 -46.48 23.72
C TRP A 361 -11.98 -47.96 23.29
N PRO A 362 -12.83 -48.25 22.29
CA PRO A 362 -13.19 -49.60 21.89
C PRO A 362 -11.98 -50.36 21.33
N GLU A 363 -11.98 -51.68 21.48
CA GLU A 363 -10.98 -52.54 20.82
C GLU A 363 -11.20 -52.62 19.33
N ASP A 364 -12.46 -52.71 18.90
CA ASP A 364 -12.87 -52.62 17.51
C ASP A 364 -13.48 -51.22 17.23
N PRO A 365 -12.71 -50.30 16.61
CA PRO A 365 -13.18 -48.96 16.28
C PRO A 365 -14.14 -48.93 15.08
N LEU A 366 -14.24 -50.02 14.29
CA LEU A 366 -15.07 -50.07 13.08
C LEU A 366 -16.53 -50.37 13.38
N VAL A 367 -16.83 -51.04 14.49
CA VAL A 367 -18.21 -51.32 14.95
C VAL A 367 -18.67 -50.38 16.06
N ALA A 368 -17.77 -49.56 16.59
CA ALA A 368 -18.07 -48.66 17.69
C ALA A 368 -18.90 -47.45 17.25
N LYS A 369 -19.83 -47.04 18.13
CA LYS A 369 -20.64 -45.84 17.90
C LYS A 369 -19.79 -44.58 18.07
N ALA A 370 -19.72 -43.76 17.04
CA ALA A 370 -19.05 -42.46 17.09
C ALA A 370 -19.75 -41.46 18.03
N VAL A 371 -18.96 -40.60 18.67
CA VAL A 371 -19.41 -39.71 19.74
C VAL A 371 -19.01 -38.26 19.48
N ALA A 372 -20.00 -37.43 19.16
CA ALA A 372 -19.83 -35.98 19.02
C ALA A 372 -19.46 -35.31 20.34
N LYS A 373 -18.91 -34.09 20.27
CA LYS A 373 -18.47 -33.35 21.46
C LYS A 373 -19.66 -33.12 22.41
N GLY A 374 -19.44 -33.30 23.72
CA GLY A 374 -20.44 -32.99 24.75
C GLY A 374 -21.54 -34.04 24.93
N ARG A 375 -21.62 -35.08 24.08
CA ARG A 375 -22.48 -36.24 24.33
C ARG A 375 -21.73 -37.26 25.19
N SER A 376 -22.15 -37.40 26.45
CA SER A 376 -21.63 -38.44 27.34
C SER A 376 -22.23 -39.79 26.94
N THR A 377 -21.40 -40.76 26.56
CA THR A 377 -21.79 -42.17 26.50
C THR A 377 -21.63 -42.77 27.89
N LYS A 378 -22.50 -42.38 28.82
CA LYS A 378 -22.84 -43.30 29.90
C LYS A 378 -23.95 -44.18 29.34
N ASN A 379 -23.58 -45.36 28.87
CA ASN A 379 -24.47 -46.51 28.97
C ASN A 379 -24.19 -47.16 30.31
#